data_AF-A0A520CNU8-F1
#
_entry.id   AF-A0A520CNU8-F1
#
_cell.length_a   1.000
_cell.length_b   1.000
_cell.length_c   1.000
_cell.angle_alpha   90.00
_cell.angle_beta   90.00
_cell.angle_gamma   90.00
#
_symmetry.space_group_name_H-M   'P 1'
#
loop_
_entity.id
_entity.type
_entity.pdbx_description
1 polymer ?
#
loop_
_entity_poly.entity_id
_entity_poly.type
_entity_poly.pdbx_seq_one_letter_code
_entity_poly.pdbx_strand_id
1 'polypeptide(L)'
;MTINLFDDGAWHTLLPLTFTRPVADLRIGILTIAQKWEKHLNARSGFVTVPYLALKYPAIDNAELFINGSICPDENLTEAIMSLGKGELLAKQGVNIAYKPEAGDAISPELLTRLSAKEYTGEFVRISMPEDLFKFNDAELKKDFKLITKGRTSVKLSNTNTFIGDDIFAEEG
;
A
#
# COMPACT_ATOMS: atom_id res chain seq x y z
N MET A 1 6.72 -9.06 -10.28
CA MET A 1 7.46 -8.71 -9.05
C MET A 1 6.69 -9.25 -7.85
N THR A 2 7.37 -9.63 -6.76
CA THR A 2 6.73 -10.04 -5.50
C THR A 2 7.14 -9.08 -4.38
N ILE A 3 6.17 -8.66 -3.59
CA ILE A 3 6.36 -7.76 -2.46
C ILE A 3 5.73 -8.34 -1.20
N ASN A 4 6.22 -7.93 -0.03
CA ASN A 4 5.57 -8.19 1.24
C ASN A 4 5.17 -6.88 1.91
N LEU A 5 3.94 -6.80 2.39
CA LEU A 5 3.40 -5.65 3.09
C LEU A 5 3.46 -5.92 4.59
N PHE A 6 4.27 -5.16 5.32
CA PHE A 6 4.49 -5.39 6.75
C PHE A 6 3.67 -4.45 7.63
N ASP A 7 3.15 -4.98 8.73
CA ASP A 7 2.51 -4.19 9.77
C ASP A 7 3.57 -3.56 10.70
N ASP A 8 3.34 -2.32 11.12
CA ASP A 8 4.12 -1.65 12.16
C ASP A 8 3.23 -1.29 13.36
N GLY A 9 3.63 -0.29 14.16
CA GLY A 9 2.82 0.18 15.29
C GLY A 9 1.39 0.60 14.93
N ALA A 10 1.13 0.99 13.66
CA ALA A 10 -0.20 1.35 13.18
C ALA A 10 -1.22 0.22 13.34
N TRP A 11 -0.77 -1.03 13.31
CA TRP A 11 -1.66 -2.18 13.51
C TRP A 11 -2.39 -2.13 14.85
N HIS A 12 -1.72 -1.69 15.93
CA HIS A 12 -2.32 -1.58 17.26
C HIS A 12 -3.27 -0.39 17.38
N THR A 13 -2.89 0.75 16.82
CA THR A 13 -3.67 1.99 16.91
C THR A 13 -4.93 1.94 16.04
N LEU A 14 -4.96 1.07 15.03
CA LEU A 14 -6.11 0.84 14.16
C LEU A 14 -7.10 -0.21 14.70
N LEU A 15 -6.86 -0.77 15.90
CA LEU A 15 -7.85 -1.65 16.53
C LEU A 15 -9.18 -0.90 16.77
N PRO A 16 -10.34 -1.55 16.55
CA PRO A 16 -10.53 -2.97 16.26
C PRO A 16 -10.50 -3.34 14.76
N LEU A 17 -10.24 -2.40 13.85
CA LEU A 17 -10.33 -2.63 12.39
C LEU A 17 -9.33 -3.68 11.90
N THR A 18 -8.14 -3.70 12.51
CA THR A 18 -7.02 -4.61 12.21
C THR A 18 -7.04 -5.88 13.05
N PHE A 19 -8.08 -6.11 13.86
CA PHE A 19 -8.18 -7.31 14.69
C PHE A 19 -8.39 -8.59 13.88
N THR A 20 -8.87 -8.46 12.63
CA THR A 20 -9.19 -9.60 11.76
C THR A 20 -8.46 -9.59 10.42
N ARG A 21 -7.58 -8.60 10.20
CA ARG A 21 -6.83 -8.42 8.95
C ARG A 21 -5.60 -7.51 9.13
N PRO A 22 -4.56 -7.65 8.30
CA PRO A 22 -3.41 -6.73 8.26
C PRO A 22 -3.85 -5.30 7.91
N VAL A 23 -3.01 -4.30 8.24
CA VAL A 23 -3.30 -2.90 7.91
C VAL A 23 -3.50 -2.72 6.41
N ALA A 24 -2.66 -3.39 5.60
CA ALA A 24 -2.71 -3.28 4.14
C ALA A 24 -4.01 -3.82 3.50
N ASP A 25 -4.79 -4.63 4.23
CA ASP A 25 -6.09 -5.16 3.77
C ASP A 25 -7.27 -4.21 4.12
N LEU A 26 -6.99 -3.02 4.66
CA LEU A 26 -7.97 -1.95 4.82
C LEU A 26 -8.21 -1.27 3.47
N ARG A 27 -9.49 -0.97 3.20
CA ARG A 27 -9.92 -0.20 2.03
C ARG A 27 -9.89 1.29 2.35
N ILE A 28 -9.28 2.06 1.46
CA ILE A 28 -9.32 3.52 1.47
C ILE A 28 -9.38 4.01 0.02
N GLY A 29 -10.43 4.77 -0.31
CA GLY A 29 -10.84 4.97 -1.70
C GLY A 29 -11.59 3.76 -2.26
N ILE A 30 -11.25 3.34 -3.47
CA ILE A 30 -11.88 2.20 -4.16
C ILE A 30 -11.15 0.89 -3.79
N LEU A 31 -9.83 0.96 -3.63
CA LEU A 31 -8.94 -0.18 -3.46
C LEU A 31 -8.48 -0.35 -2.00
N THR A 32 -8.03 -1.55 -1.65
CA THR A 32 -7.21 -1.73 -0.44
C THR A 32 -5.81 -1.19 -0.64
N ILE A 33 -5.10 -0.88 0.45
CA ILE A 33 -3.71 -0.42 0.38
C ILE A 33 -2.84 -1.44 -0.39
N ALA A 34 -3.06 -2.74 -0.14
CA ALA A 34 -2.40 -3.81 -0.88
C ALA A 34 -2.67 -3.75 -2.38
N GLN A 35 -3.95 -3.63 -2.79
CA GLN A 35 -4.33 -3.54 -4.20
C GLN A 35 -3.74 -2.31 -4.90
N LYS A 36 -3.59 -1.19 -4.18
CA LYS A 36 -2.90 -0.01 -4.71
C LYS A 36 -1.44 -0.34 -5.04
N TRP A 37 -0.69 -0.93 -4.10
CA TRP A 37 0.69 -1.33 -4.34
C TRP A 37 0.85 -2.35 -5.47
N GLU A 38 -0.03 -3.35 -5.53
CA GLU A 38 -0.04 -4.35 -6.60
C GLU A 38 -0.20 -3.71 -7.99
N LYS A 39 -1.10 -2.72 -8.12
CA LYS A 39 -1.30 -1.98 -9.38
C LYS A 39 -0.14 -1.05 -9.71
N HIS A 40 0.37 -0.30 -8.73
CA HIS A 40 1.50 0.63 -8.96
C HIS A 40 2.79 -0.08 -9.38
N LEU A 41 3.05 -1.27 -8.81
CA LEU A 41 4.28 -2.02 -9.03
C LEU A 41 4.13 -3.19 -10.01
N ASN A 42 2.94 -3.44 -10.53
CA ASN A 42 2.60 -4.66 -11.28
C ASN A 42 3.13 -5.91 -10.54
N ALA A 43 2.75 -6.00 -9.27
CA ALA A 43 3.29 -6.95 -8.31
C ALA A 43 2.20 -7.82 -7.68
N ARG A 44 2.61 -8.96 -7.14
CA ARG A 44 1.79 -9.74 -6.21
C ARG A 44 2.24 -9.43 -4.78
N SER A 45 1.29 -9.20 -3.87
CA SER A 45 1.59 -8.92 -2.48
C SER A 45 1.38 -10.13 -1.56
N GLY A 46 2.24 -10.24 -0.55
CA GLY A 46 2.03 -11.03 0.67
C GLY A 46 2.00 -10.14 1.90
N PHE A 47 1.80 -10.71 3.09
CA PHE A 47 1.64 -9.95 4.32
C PHE A 47 2.60 -10.43 5.41
N VAL A 48 3.26 -9.48 6.08
CA VAL A 48 4.05 -9.73 7.30
C VAL A 48 3.28 -9.11 8.46
N THR A 49 2.56 -9.95 9.19
CA THR A 49 1.60 -9.54 10.22
C THR A 49 1.71 -10.46 11.45
N VAL A 50 0.87 -10.22 12.45
CA VAL A 50 0.82 -11.00 13.69
C VAL A 50 0.50 -12.49 13.43
N PRO A 51 1.01 -13.43 14.25
CA PRO A 51 0.99 -14.87 13.93
C PRO A 51 -0.37 -15.47 13.60
N TYR A 52 -1.43 -15.04 14.29
CA TYR A 52 -2.77 -15.59 14.06
C TYR A 52 -3.39 -15.11 12.74
N LEU A 53 -3.02 -13.92 12.25
CA LEU A 53 -3.44 -13.43 10.94
C LEU A 53 -2.61 -14.06 9.81
N ALA A 54 -1.33 -14.36 10.06
CA ALA A 54 -0.43 -14.95 9.09
C ALA A 54 -0.92 -16.28 8.50
N LEU A 55 -1.77 -17.01 9.24
CA LEU A 55 -2.43 -18.24 8.75
C LEU A 55 -3.33 -17.97 7.52
N LYS A 56 -4.03 -16.84 7.51
CA LYS A 56 -4.91 -16.43 6.39
C LYS A 56 -4.21 -15.48 5.41
N TYR A 57 -3.27 -14.68 5.93
CA TYR A 57 -2.54 -13.66 5.19
C TYR A 57 -1.03 -13.98 5.21
N PRO A 58 -0.59 -14.99 4.44
CA PRO A 58 0.80 -15.41 4.48
C PRO A 58 1.73 -14.39 3.80
N ALA A 59 2.97 -14.34 4.27
CA ALA A 59 4.06 -13.70 3.54
C ALA A 59 4.39 -14.51 2.27
N ILE A 60 4.92 -13.83 1.25
CA ILE A 60 5.52 -14.48 0.09
C ILE A 60 6.99 -14.74 0.38
N ASP A 61 7.42 -15.99 0.20
CA ASP A 61 8.82 -16.38 0.34
C ASP A 61 9.71 -15.67 -0.71
N ASN A 62 10.91 -15.29 -0.30
CA ASN A 62 11.90 -14.62 -1.16
C ASN A 62 11.39 -13.34 -1.84
N ALA A 63 10.45 -12.61 -1.22
CA ALA A 63 10.08 -11.27 -1.68
C ALA A 63 11.30 -10.34 -1.63
N GLU A 64 11.52 -9.60 -2.71
CA GLU A 64 12.69 -8.72 -2.85
C GLU A 64 12.48 -7.34 -2.22
N LEU A 65 11.23 -7.00 -1.93
CA LEU A 65 10.83 -5.69 -1.45
C LEU A 65 9.76 -5.82 -0.37
N PHE A 66 10.00 -5.15 0.74
CA PHE A 66 9.08 -5.06 1.87
C PHE A 66 8.62 -3.61 2.01
N ILE A 67 7.31 -3.39 2.10
CA ILE A 67 6.71 -2.05 2.16
C ILE A 67 5.78 -1.98 3.36
N ASN A 68 5.74 -0.85 4.03
CA ASN A 68 4.87 -0.65 5.17
C ASN A 68 3.40 -0.66 4.74
N GLY A 69 2.62 -1.59 5.31
CA GLY A 69 1.22 -1.81 4.97
C GLY A 69 0.28 -0.67 5.37
N SER A 70 0.76 0.30 6.15
CA SER A 70 0.01 1.52 6.51
C SER A 70 0.13 2.65 5.49
N ILE A 71 0.99 2.54 4.48
CA ILE A 71 1.31 3.64 3.56
C ILE A 71 0.62 3.42 2.20
N CYS A 72 -0.08 4.44 1.71
CA CYS A 72 -0.66 4.44 0.36
C CYS A 72 0.39 4.90 -0.67
N PRO A 73 0.46 4.27 -1.86
CA PRO A 73 1.40 4.68 -2.89
C PRO A 73 1.00 6.01 -3.55
N ASP A 74 2.02 6.71 -4.01
CA ASP A 74 1.93 7.73 -5.04
C ASP A 74 3.12 7.58 -6.01
N GLU A 75 3.13 8.34 -7.11
CA GLU A 75 4.15 8.23 -8.14
C GLU A 75 5.56 8.48 -7.59
N ASN A 76 5.76 9.54 -6.80
CA ASN A 76 7.07 9.91 -6.26
C ASN A 76 7.60 8.87 -5.28
N LEU A 77 6.73 8.37 -4.41
CA LEU A 77 7.10 7.36 -3.43
C LEU A 77 7.42 6.03 -4.13
N THR A 78 6.65 5.68 -5.15
CA THR A 78 6.89 4.47 -5.95
C THR A 78 8.27 4.52 -6.60
N GLU A 79 8.64 5.65 -7.21
CA GLU A 79 9.97 5.85 -7.81
C GLU A 79 11.09 5.73 -6.77
N ALA A 80 10.93 6.37 -5.61
CA ALA A 80 11.90 6.30 -4.53
C ALA A 80 12.12 4.88 -4.01
N ILE A 81 11.04 4.13 -3.78
CA ILE A 81 11.10 2.73 -3.34
C ILE A 81 11.77 1.84 -4.40
N MET A 82 11.46 2.06 -5.68
CA MET A 82 12.05 1.28 -6.76
C MET A 82 13.55 1.54 -6.92
N SER A 83 14.01 2.75 -6.57
CA SER A 83 15.43 3.13 -6.57
C SER A 83 16.27 2.52 -5.45
N LEU A 84 15.66 1.86 -4.46
CA LEU A 84 16.39 1.18 -3.38
C LEU A 84 17.27 0.05 -3.94
N GLY A 85 18.52 0.01 -3.48
CA GLY A 85 19.42 -1.14 -3.58
C GLY A 85 19.12 -2.21 -2.52
N LYS A 86 19.77 -3.37 -2.63
CA LYS A 86 19.75 -4.39 -1.57
C LYS A 86 20.49 -3.88 -0.34
N GLY A 87 20.05 -4.28 0.85
CA GLY A 87 20.60 -3.81 2.11
C GLY A 87 20.17 -2.38 2.49
N GLU A 88 19.25 -1.76 1.73
CA GLU A 88 18.80 -0.39 1.96
C GLU A 88 17.38 -0.32 2.52
N LEU A 89 17.15 0.72 3.31
CA LEU A 89 15.89 1.05 3.96
C LEU A 89 15.51 2.50 3.63
N LEU A 90 14.31 2.73 3.12
CA LEU A 90 13.72 4.05 2.98
C LEU A 90 12.94 4.40 4.25
N ALA A 91 13.23 5.54 4.88
CA ALA A 91 12.57 5.98 6.09
C ALA A 91 12.29 7.49 6.08
N LYS A 92 11.27 7.93 6.84
CA LYS A 92 10.97 9.36 7.08
C LYS A 92 10.50 9.53 8.51
N GLN A 93 11.11 10.45 9.26
CA GLN A 93 10.64 10.84 10.61
C GLN A 93 10.37 9.65 11.56
N GLY A 94 11.26 8.66 11.56
CA GLY A 94 11.13 7.46 12.40
C GLY A 94 10.16 6.39 11.87
N VAL A 95 9.56 6.60 10.69
CA VAL A 95 8.73 5.61 10.00
C VAL A 95 9.56 4.90 8.95
N ASN A 96 9.63 3.57 9.06
CA ASN A 96 10.21 2.70 8.03
C ASN A 96 9.18 2.55 6.90
N ILE A 97 9.52 3.01 5.70
CA ILE A 97 8.60 3.05 4.56
C ILE A 97 8.72 1.77 3.73
N ALA A 98 9.93 1.42 3.32
CA ALA A 98 10.21 0.21 2.56
C ALA A 98 11.66 -0.21 2.69
N TYR A 99 11.96 -1.48 2.48
CA TYR A 99 13.33 -1.98 2.46
C TYR A 99 13.52 -3.16 1.52
N LYS A 100 14.77 -3.38 1.09
CA LYS A 100 15.16 -4.56 0.32
C LYS A 100 16.22 -5.35 1.09
N PRO A 101 15.94 -6.58 1.56
CA PRO A 101 16.92 -7.39 2.26
C PRO A 101 18.07 -7.85 1.36
N GLU A 102 19.19 -8.24 1.95
CA GLU A 102 20.24 -8.99 1.26
C GLU A 102 19.82 -10.46 1.10
N ALA A 103 20.49 -11.16 0.18
CA ALA A 103 20.24 -12.59 0.00
C ALA A 103 20.60 -13.38 1.26
N GLY A 104 19.64 -14.13 1.81
CA GLY A 104 19.83 -14.95 3.02
C GLY A 104 19.54 -14.22 4.33
N ASP A 105 19.12 -12.96 4.29
CA ASP A 105 18.67 -12.25 5.50
C ASP A 105 17.41 -12.90 6.09
N ALA A 106 17.43 -13.08 7.42
CA ALA A 106 16.24 -13.45 8.18
C ALA A 106 15.36 -12.20 8.38
N ILE A 107 14.13 -12.26 7.86
CA ILE A 107 13.14 -11.19 8.01
C ILE A 107 12.76 -11.07 9.48
N SER A 108 13.17 -9.98 10.12
CA SER A 108 13.04 -9.74 11.54
C SER A 108 13.12 -8.24 11.84
N PRO A 109 12.56 -7.75 12.97
CA PRO A 109 12.74 -6.35 13.37
C PRO A 109 14.21 -5.94 13.50
N GLU A 110 15.08 -6.86 13.92
CA GLU A 110 16.52 -6.64 14.09
C GLU A 110 17.20 -6.34 12.76
N LEU A 111 16.73 -6.93 11.65
CA LEU A 111 17.26 -6.66 10.31
C LEU A 111 17.26 -5.16 10.00
N LEU A 112 16.17 -4.46 10.33
CA LEU A 112 15.97 -3.04 10.01
C LEU A 112 17.07 -2.15 10.60
N THR A 113 17.63 -2.54 11.75
CA THR A 113 18.71 -1.79 12.42
C THR A 113 20.06 -1.91 11.71
N ARG A 114 20.22 -2.90 10.83
CA ARG A 114 21.47 -3.16 10.09
C ARG A 114 21.46 -2.61 8.67
N LEU A 115 20.30 -2.19 8.17
CA LEU A 115 20.15 -1.68 6.82
C LEU A 115 20.68 -0.25 6.71
N SER A 116 21.17 0.11 5.51
CA SER A 116 21.56 1.48 5.19
C SER A 116 20.31 2.33 5.00
N ALA A 117 20.04 3.22 5.96
CA ALA A 117 18.87 4.08 5.92
C ALA A 117 19.06 5.27 4.96
N LYS A 118 18.09 5.46 4.07
CA LYS A 118 17.92 6.62 3.20
C LYS A 118 16.70 7.41 3.65
N GLU A 119 16.88 8.73 3.78
CA GLU A 119 15.79 9.62 4.13
C GLU A 119 14.90 9.91 2.91
N TYR A 120 13.58 9.71 3.07
CA TYR A 120 12.59 10.15 2.10
C TYR A 120 12.10 11.55 2.45
N THR A 121 12.28 12.49 1.53
CA THR A 121 11.93 13.91 1.73
C THR A 121 10.55 14.27 1.18
N GLY A 122 9.96 13.41 0.33
CA GLY A 122 8.62 13.61 -0.22
C GLY A 122 7.51 13.38 0.81
N GLU A 123 6.30 13.80 0.48
CA GLU A 123 5.10 13.48 1.28
C GLU A 123 4.52 12.12 0.89
N PHE A 124 3.75 11.52 1.80
CA PHE A 124 2.98 10.30 1.55
C PHE A 124 1.77 10.25 2.47
N VAL A 125 0.76 9.49 2.07
CA VAL A 125 -0.41 9.21 2.92
C VAL A 125 -0.13 7.96 3.75
N ARG A 126 -0.29 8.08 5.06
CA ARG A 126 -0.19 6.96 6.02
C ARG A 126 -1.46 6.86 6.85
N ILE A 127 -1.94 5.65 7.01
CA ILE A 127 -3.10 5.30 7.82
C ILE A 127 -2.60 4.78 9.15
N SER A 128 -2.61 5.65 10.16
CA SER A 128 -2.09 5.35 11.50
C SER A 128 -3.16 5.33 12.57
N MET A 129 -4.28 6.03 12.35
CA MET A 129 -5.43 6.07 13.26
C MET A 129 -6.72 5.84 12.48
N PRO A 130 -7.81 5.35 13.12
CA PRO A 130 -9.07 5.07 12.43
C PRO A 130 -9.64 6.26 11.64
N GLU A 131 -9.49 7.49 12.16
CA GLU A 131 -9.94 8.73 11.51
C GLU A 131 -9.18 9.05 10.22
N ASP A 132 -7.95 8.53 10.04
CA ASP A 132 -7.17 8.72 8.82
C ASP A 132 -7.90 8.12 7.61
N LEU A 133 -8.64 7.02 7.80
CA LEU A 133 -9.43 6.40 6.75
C LEU A 133 -10.49 7.35 6.18
N PHE A 134 -11.08 8.21 7.01
CA PHE A 134 -12.07 9.19 6.58
C PHE A 134 -11.41 10.46 6.06
N LYS A 135 -10.37 10.93 6.76
CA LYS A 135 -9.62 12.13 6.42
C LYS A 135 -9.00 12.05 5.02
N PHE A 136 -8.45 10.90 4.66
CA PHE A 136 -7.73 10.72 3.40
C PHE A 136 -8.58 10.03 2.31
N ASN A 137 -9.83 9.64 2.61
CA ASN A 137 -10.65 8.87 1.67
C ASN A 137 -10.86 9.59 0.33
N ASP A 138 -11.17 10.89 0.35
CA ASP A 138 -11.44 11.67 -0.88
C ASP A 138 -10.21 11.70 -1.80
N ALA A 139 -9.03 11.98 -1.23
CA ALA A 139 -7.78 12.02 -1.97
C ALA A 139 -7.45 10.66 -2.60
N GLU A 140 -7.58 9.58 -1.82
CA GLU A 140 -7.30 8.22 -2.28
C GLU A 140 -8.33 7.69 -3.27
N LEU A 141 -9.60 8.08 -3.16
CA LEU A 141 -10.65 7.74 -4.11
C LEU A 141 -10.37 8.34 -5.49
N LYS A 142 -9.95 9.61 -5.55
CA LYS A 142 -9.59 10.29 -6.79
C LYS A 142 -8.36 9.65 -7.45
N LYS A 143 -7.35 9.30 -6.66
CA LYS A 143 -6.17 8.55 -7.14
C LYS A 143 -6.57 7.19 -7.71
N ASP A 144 -7.38 6.43 -6.98
CA ASP A 144 -7.82 5.11 -7.40
C ASP A 144 -8.63 5.17 -8.69
N PHE A 145 -9.58 6.11 -8.77
CA PHE A 145 -10.40 6.30 -9.97
C PHE A 145 -9.52 6.53 -11.19
N LYS A 146 -8.55 7.45 -11.09
CA LYS A 146 -7.57 7.70 -12.16
C LYS A 146 -6.75 6.45 -12.47
N LEU A 147 -6.31 5.70 -11.45
CA LEU A 147 -5.50 4.50 -11.61
C LEU A 147 -6.24 3.37 -12.34
N ILE A 148 -7.49 3.09 -11.97
CA ILE A 148 -8.26 1.96 -12.53
C ILE A 148 -8.91 2.26 -13.88
N THR A 149 -9.05 3.55 -14.23
CA THR A 149 -9.60 4.00 -15.52
C THR A 149 -8.52 4.37 -16.53
N LYS A 150 -7.25 4.50 -16.10
CA LYS A 150 -6.12 4.83 -16.98
C LYS A 150 -6.03 3.87 -18.16
N GLY A 151 -6.02 4.44 -19.37
CA GLY A 151 -5.92 3.67 -20.62
C GLY A 151 -7.20 2.92 -21.01
N ARG A 152 -8.32 3.17 -20.32
CA ARG A 152 -9.64 2.60 -20.62
C ARG A 152 -10.59 3.68 -21.12
N THR A 153 -11.60 3.27 -21.88
CA THR A 153 -12.67 4.16 -22.36
C THR A 153 -13.98 3.76 -21.69
N SER A 154 -14.66 4.72 -21.06
CA SER A 154 -15.99 4.50 -20.50
C SER A 154 -16.98 4.23 -21.62
N VAL A 155 -17.93 3.32 -21.39
CA VAL A 155 -19.05 3.12 -22.32
C VAL A 155 -19.94 4.37 -22.33
N LYS A 156 -20.70 4.53 -23.43
CA LYS A 156 -21.66 5.63 -23.55
C LYS A 156 -22.80 5.46 -22.54
N LEU A 157 -22.95 6.46 -21.69
CA LEU A 157 -24.02 6.49 -20.69
C LEU A 157 -25.39 6.67 -21.35
N SER A 158 -26.40 5.96 -20.84
CA SER A 158 -27.79 6.08 -21.34
C SER A 158 -28.35 7.46 -21.02
N ASN A 159 -28.93 8.13 -22.02
CA ASN A 159 -29.59 9.42 -21.84
C ASN A 159 -30.92 9.34 -21.06
N THR A 160 -31.39 8.13 -20.71
CA THR A 160 -32.56 7.92 -19.86
C THR A 160 -32.26 8.15 -18.38
N ASN A 161 -31.01 8.44 -18.00
CA ASN A 161 -30.57 8.60 -16.61
C ASN A 161 -30.00 10.01 -16.40
N THR A 162 -30.16 10.53 -15.18
CA THR A 162 -29.55 11.80 -14.77
C THR A 162 -28.20 11.53 -14.13
N PHE A 163 -27.14 12.15 -14.64
CA PHE A 163 -25.78 12.05 -14.10
C PHE A 163 -25.39 13.39 -13.48
N ILE A 164 -24.76 13.34 -12.30
CA ILE A 164 -24.26 14.53 -11.59
C ILE A 164 -22.77 14.33 -11.33
N GLY A 165 -21.93 15.23 -11.88
CA GLY A 165 -20.48 15.15 -11.82
C GLY A 165 -19.85 14.54 -13.08
N ASP A 166 -18.53 14.70 -13.20
CA ASP A 166 -17.77 14.32 -14.40
C ASP A 166 -16.94 13.03 -14.20
N ASP A 167 -16.65 12.65 -12.96
CA ASP A 167 -15.86 11.47 -12.61
C ASP A 167 -16.72 10.19 -12.59
N ILE A 168 -17.31 9.87 -13.75
CA ILE A 168 -18.17 8.70 -13.95
C ILE A 168 -17.54 7.78 -15.00
N PHE A 169 -17.34 6.52 -14.62
CA PHE A 169 -16.84 5.49 -15.52
C PHE A 169 -17.79 4.29 -15.51
N ALA A 170 -18.23 3.87 -16.70
CA ALA A 170 -19.08 2.70 -16.89
C ALA A 170 -18.35 1.62 -17.70
N GLU A 171 -18.48 0.38 -17.26
CA GLU A 171 -17.99 -0.82 -17.95
C GLU A 171 -19.07 -1.41 -18.86
N GLU A 172 -18.67 -2.24 -19.83
CA GLU A 172 -19.62 -3.06 -20.60
C GLU A 172 -20.34 -4.04 -19.67
N GLY A 173 -21.65 -4.17 -19.86
CA GLY A 173 -22.54 -5.06 -19.10
C GLY A 173 -23.21 -6.09 -20.00
#